data_AF-A0A958J8Z3-F1
#
_entry.id   AF-A0A958J8Z3-F1
#
_cell.length_a   1.000
_cell.length_b   1.000
_cell.length_c   1.000
_cell.angle_alpha   90.00
_cell.angle_beta   90.00
_cell.angle_gamma   90.00
#
_symmetry.space_group_name_H-M   'P 1'
#
loop_
_entity.id
_entity.type
_entity.pdbx_description
1 polymer ?
#
loop_
_entity_poly.entity_id
_entity_poly.type
_entity_poly.pdbx_seq_one_letter_code
_entity_poly.pdbx_strand_id
1 'polypeptide(L)'
;RARERRNDGFWQVRLGVSRYDFNYESRNLNSFNSLDSYFDGSDTLNIDLYDSQVETNNTNDLGDGNRNRLFMAAVINLPLKDNVTFGLGAQIAFSELERSTRYQEAFSNVRDFQLLDTLGANDLLTTTTRGLNARRTYQLDEYRFSFPVGIEYRFTRSRNWSLRFGSIFSYWRTTENDALTVTDAQPLTVVTETGDGDVQTARFDNTYQSTSSQRKEGLSETVFLYGLGYTPTENLQIDLLGFLGRTDGQGIIDTDFFRQLRFSFTLKL
;
A
#
# COMPACT_ATOMS: atom_id res chain seq x y z
N ARG A 1 42.33 -6.85 -36.03
CA ARG A 1 40.89 -7.22 -35.94
C ARG A 1 40.71 -8.04 -34.67
N ALA A 2 40.14 -7.46 -33.61
CA ALA A 2 39.83 -8.20 -32.40
C ALA A 2 38.72 -9.23 -32.72
N ARG A 3 38.92 -10.49 -32.31
CA ARG A 3 37.86 -11.50 -32.37
C ARG A 3 36.74 -11.04 -31.43
N GLU A 4 35.60 -10.74 -32.02
CA GLU A 4 34.33 -10.50 -31.34
C GLU A 4 34.05 -11.66 -30.36
N ARG A 5 33.72 -11.35 -29.10
CA ARG A 5 33.36 -12.35 -28.08
C ARG A 5 32.05 -13.03 -28.46
N ARG A 6 32.14 -14.10 -29.25
CA ARG A 6 30.99 -14.92 -29.64
C ARG A 6 30.63 -15.88 -28.51
N ASN A 7 29.54 -15.57 -27.81
CA ASN A 7 28.74 -16.59 -27.11
C ASN A 7 29.47 -17.35 -25.97
N ASP A 8 30.38 -16.72 -25.25
CA ASP A 8 31.21 -17.37 -24.20
C ASP A 8 30.48 -17.55 -22.84
N GLY A 9 29.17 -17.28 -22.82
CA GLY A 9 28.42 -17.18 -21.57
C GLY A 9 28.81 -15.95 -20.75
N PHE A 10 28.04 -15.67 -19.72
CA PHE A 10 28.39 -14.64 -18.75
C PHE A 10 27.77 -14.95 -17.40
N TRP A 11 28.34 -14.35 -16.37
CA TRP A 11 27.71 -14.26 -15.08
C TRP A 11 27.73 -12.80 -14.62
N GLN A 12 26.73 -12.44 -13.82
CA GLN A 12 26.61 -11.11 -13.26
C GLN A 12 26.11 -11.24 -11.83
N VAL A 13 26.77 -10.53 -10.91
CA VAL A 13 26.31 -10.36 -9.54
C VAL A 13 26.04 -8.88 -9.31
N ARG A 14 24.94 -8.58 -8.63
CA ARG A 14 24.53 -7.24 -8.23
C ARG A 14 24.22 -7.27 -6.73
N LEU A 15 24.76 -6.30 -6.03
CA LEU A 15 24.50 -6.06 -4.61
C LEU A 15 24.09 -4.61 -4.46
N GLY A 16 23.16 -4.35 -3.55
CA GLY A 16 22.86 -2.99 -3.17
C GLY A 16 22.29 -2.92 -1.76
N VAL A 17 22.70 -1.87 -1.07
CA VAL A 17 22.19 -1.49 0.24
C VAL A 17 21.67 -0.06 0.14
N SER A 18 20.54 0.21 0.75
CA SER A 18 20.06 1.58 0.92
C SER A 18 19.53 1.73 2.33
N ARG A 19 19.90 2.83 2.97
CA ARG A 19 19.35 3.27 4.24
C ARG A 19 18.83 4.69 4.06
N TYR A 20 17.65 4.96 4.58
CA TYR A 20 17.15 6.32 4.67
C TYR A 20 16.33 6.49 5.95
N ASP A 21 16.52 7.63 6.59
CA ASP A 21 15.76 8.08 7.74
C ASP A 21 14.77 9.15 7.25
N PHE A 22 13.59 9.25 7.87
CA PHE A 22 12.55 10.17 7.44
C PHE A 22 11.64 10.58 8.61
N ASN A 23 11.05 11.76 8.48
CA ASN A 23 9.98 12.21 9.38
C ASN A 23 8.64 11.63 8.89
N TYR A 24 7.83 11.11 9.79
CA TYR A 24 6.50 10.59 9.51
C TYR A 24 5.44 11.49 10.11
N GLU A 25 4.44 11.81 9.28
CA GLU A 25 3.29 12.60 9.69
C GLU A 25 2.03 12.05 9.02
N SER A 26 1.03 11.72 9.85
CA SER A 26 -0.32 11.42 9.42
C SER A 26 -1.31 12.19 10.28
N ARG A 27 -2.14 12.99 9.63
CA ARG A 27 -3.21 13.75 10.26
C ARG A 27 -4.51 13.46 9.56
N ASN A 28 -5.55 13.18 10.33
CA ASN A 28 -6.89 13.00 9.83
C ASN A 28 -7.85 13.79 10.72
N LEU A 29 -8.60 14.70 10.09
CA LEU A 29 -9.68 15.45 10.71
C LEU A 29 -10.96 15.13 9.97
N ASN A 30 -11.90 14.51 10.66
CA ASN A 30 -13.26 14.33 10.17
C ASN A 30 -14.17 15.28 10.96
N SER A 31 -14.97 16.05 10.23
CA SER A 31 -15.96 16.96 10.79
C SER A 31 -17.32 16.67 10.17
N PHE A 32 -18.34 16.59 11.02
CA PHE A 32 -19.73 16.49 10.61
C PHE A 32 -20.51 17.63 11.26
N ASN A 33 -21.29 18.34 10.45
CA ASN A 33 -22.16 19.41 10.92
C ASN A 33 -23.57 19.15 10.39
N SER A 34 -24.58 19.23 11.26
CA SER A 34 -25.99 19.25 10.89
C SER A 34 -26.71 20.40 11.58
N LEU A 35 -27.77 20.86 10.91
CA LEU A 35 -28.74 21.79 11.45
C LEU A 35 -30.09 21.32 10.95
N ASP A 36 -30.94 20.90 11.87
CA ASP A 36 -32.31 20.51 11.63
C ASP A 36 -33.24 21.58 12.20
N SER A 37 -34.21 21.98 11.38
CA SER A 37 -35.28 22.90 11.78
C SER A 37 -36.60 22.17 11.64
N TYR A 38 -37.42 22.19 12.69
CA TYR A 38 -38.72 21.52 12.68
C TYR A 38 -39.87 22.53 12.71
N PHE A 39 -40.92 22.19 11.97
CA PHE A 39 -42.19 22.89 11.95
C PHE A 39 -43.32 21.86 12.10
N ASP A 40 -44.13 22.03 13.14
CA ASP A 40 -45.21 21.11 13.50
C ASP A 40 -46.52 21.40 12.75
N GLY A 41 -46.60 22.55 12.07
CA GLY A 41 -47.76 22.95 11.28
C GLY A 41 -48.94 23.49 12.09
N SER A 42 -48.78 23.67 13.40
CA SER A 42 -49.84 24.07 14.32
C SER A 42 -49.97 25.59 14.47
N ASP A 43 -48.90 26.35 14.22
CA ASP A 43 -48.89 27.81 14.33
C ASP A 43 -48.28 28.53 13.10
N THR A 44 -48.34 29.86 13.08
CA THR A 44 -48.09 30.86 12.00
C THR A 44 -46.84 30.76 11.07
N LEU A 45 -46.43 29.58 10.59
CA LEU A 45 -45.23 29.33 9.76
C LEU A 45 -43.89 29.63 10.47
N ASN A 46 -43.88 29.71 11.79
CA ASN A 46 -42.65 29.90 12.56
C ASN A 46 -42.00 28.55 12.86
N ILE A 47 -40.67 28.51 12.93
CA ILE A 47 -39.93 27.31 13.34
C ILE A 47 -40.17 27.06 14.83
N ASP A 48 -40.43 25.82 15.21
CA ASP A 48 -40.72 25.46 16.61
C ASP A 48 -39.45 25.02 17.35
N LEU A 49 -38.50 24.45 16.61
CA LEU A 49 -37.29 23.84 17.14
C LEU A 49 -36.09 23.98 16.19
N TYR A 50 -34.92 24.24 16.77
CA TYR A 50 -33.61 23.97 16.16
C TYR A 50 -32.88 22.84 16.89
N ASP A 51 -32.24 21.97 16.13
CA ASP A 51 -31.27 21.00 16.62
C ASP A 51 -30.03 21.07 15.75
N SER A 52 -28.92 21.51 16.33
CA SER A 52 -27.65 21.58 15.63
C SER A 52 -26.65 20.63 16.26
N GLN A 53 -25.85 19.98 15.42
CA GLN A 53 -24.83 19.06 15.87
C GLN A 53 -23.52 19.34 15.13
N VAL A 54 -22.44 19.42 15.88
CA VAL A 54 -21.06 19.55 15.38
C VAL A 54 -20.24 18.43 15.99
N GLU A 55 -19.81 17.48 15.16
CA GLU A 55 -18.91 16.41 15.54
C GLU A 55 -17.53 16.63 14.92
N THR A 56 -16.49 16.42 15.71
CA THR A 56 -15.11 16.43 15.26
C THR A 56 -14.37 15.21 15.79
N ASN A 57 -13.68 14.53 14.90
CA ASN A 57 -12.78 13.42 15.17
C ASN A 57 -11.42 13.76 14.59
N ASN A 58 -10.41 13.89 15.44
CA ASN A 58 -9.05 14.20 15.04
C ASN A 58 -8.10 13.08 15.45
N THR A 59 -7.26 12.65 14.52
CA THR A 59 -6.12 11.77 14.82
C THR A 59 -4.85 12.36 14.27
N ASN A 60 -3.79 12.30 15.05
CA ASN A 60 -2.47 12.82 14.73
C ASN A 60 -1.41 11.78 15.11
N ASP A 61 -0.59 11.38 14.15
CA ASP A 61 0.45 10.38 14.33
C ASP A 61 1.77 10.95 13.77
N LEU A 62 2.65 11.38 14.68
CA LEU A 62 3.87 12.12 14.35
C LEU A 62 5.10 11.45 14.95
N GLY A 63 6.16 11.33 14.16
CA GLY A 63 7.44 10.87 14.68
C GLY A 63 8.44 10.62 13.57
N ASP A 64 9.36 9.71 13.83
CA ASP A 64 10.45 9.41 12.93
C ASP A 64 10.41 7.95 12.52
N GLY A 65 10.96 7.67 11.35
CA GLY A 65 11.11 6.34 10.84
C GLY A 65 12.44 6.16 10.13
N ASN A 66 12.81 4.90 9.99
CA ASN A 66 13.94 4.51 9.16
C ASN A 66 13.49 3.37 8.24
N ARG A 67 14.20 3.23 7.11
CA ARG A 67 14.09 2.06 6.27
C ARG A 67 15.44 1.61 5.78
N ASN A 68 15.70 0.33 5.99
CA ASN A 68 16.85 -0.37 5.45
C ASN A 68 16.39 -1.30 4.34
N ARG A 69 17.13 -1.34 3.24
CA ARG A 69 16.92 -2.32 2.16
C ARG A 69 18.25 -2.94 1.78
N LEU A 70 18.22 -4.24 1.60
CA LEU A 70 19.31 -5.03 1.05
C LEU A 70 18.76 -5.77 -0.16
N PHE A 71 19.49 -5.77 -1.27
CA PHE A 71 19.23 -6.70 -2.36
C PHE A 71 20.50 -7.35 -2.87
N MET A 72 20.34 -8.59 -3.31
CA MET A 72 21.35 -9.35 -4.02
C MET A 72 20.68 -10.01 -5.22
N ALA A 73 21.35 -9.96 -6.37
CA ALA A 73 20.91 -10.69 -7.55
C ALA A 73 22.11 -11.32 -8.24
N ALA A 74 21.97 -12.56 -8.68
CA ALA A 74 22.93 -13.26 -9.51
C ALA A 74 22.23 -13.80 -10.75
N VAL A 75 22.90 -13.72 -11.89
CA VAL A 75 22.45 -14.33 -13.15
C VAL A 75 23.63 -15.03 -13.80
N ILE A 76 23.39 -16.20 -14.36
CA ILE A 76 24.33 -16.95 -15.16
C ILE A 76 23.65 -17.27 -16.50
N ASN A 77 24.36 -17.02 -17.59
CA ASN A 77 24.00 -17.45 -18.93
C ASN A 77 25.08 -18.44 -19.42
N LEU A 78 24.65 -19.67 -19.68
CA LEU A 78 25.46 -20.79 -20.10
C LEU A 78 25.16 -21.15 -21.56
N PRO A 79 26.12 -21.01 -22.48
CA PRO A 79 25.99 -21.54 -23.83
C PRO A 79 26.09 -23.06 -23.79
N LEU A 80 24.97 -23.76 -23.96
CA LEU A 80 24.96 -25.23 -24.02
C LEU A 80 25.47 -25.73 -25.37
N LYS A 81 25.15 -24.98 -26.43
CA LYS A 81 25.64 -25.15 -27.80
C LYS A 81 25.69 -23.79 -28.49
N ASP A 82 26.30 -23.77 -29.66
CA ASP A 82 26.35 -22.65 -30.61
C ASP A 82 25.02 -21.92 -30.86
N ASN A 83 23.90 -22.61 -30.67
CA ASN A 83 22.54 -22.12 -30.92
C ASN A 83 21.61 -22.29 -29.72
N VAL A 84 22.11 -22.73 -28.56
CA VAL A 84 21.31 -22.93 -27.35
C VAL A 84 22.01 -22.26 -26.19
N THR A 85 21.32 -21.34 -25.51
CA THR A 85 21.78 -20.75 -24.25
C THR A 85 20.78 -21.02 -23.15
N PHE A 86 21.27 -21.31 -21.96
CA PHE A 86 20.48 -21.53 -20.75
C PHE A 86 20.78 -20.42 -19.75
N GLY A 87 19.74 -19.77 -19.27
CA GLY A 87 19.81 -18.73 -18.25
C GLY A 87 19.24 -19.23 -16.93
N LEU A 88 19.94 -18.96 -15.84
CA LEU A 88 19.39 -19.06 -14.50
C LEU A 88 19.75 -17.82 -13.69
N GLY A 89 18.91 -17.46 -12.74
CA GLY A 89 19.21 -16.40 -11.81
C GLY A 89 18.51 -16.58 -10.48
N ALA A 90 18.95 -15.79 -9.52
CA ALA A 90 18.30 -15.66 -8.22
C ALA A 90 18.39 -14.20 -7.78
N GLN A 91 17.32 -13.68 -7.22
CA GLN A 91 17.29 -12.39 -6.58
C GLN A 91 16.66 -12.54 -5.20
N ILE A 92 17.28 -11.92 -4.21
CA ILE A 92 16.76 -11.80 -2.86
C ILE A 92 16.76 -10.31 -2.51
N ALA A 93 15.67 -9.84 -1.94
CA ALA A 93 15.58 -8.50 -1.37
C ALA A 93 14.92 -8.56 0.01
N PHE A 94 15.50 -7.81 0.94
CA PHE A 94 14.98 -7.58 2.27
C PHE A 94 14.74 -6.09 2.45
N SER A 95 13.64 -5.72 3.08
CA SER A 95 13.40 -4.38 3.56
C SER A 95 12.89 -4.44 4.98
N GLU A 96 13.38 -3.55 5.83
CA GLU A 96 12.89 -3.35 7.18
C GLU A 96 12.52 -1.88 7.29
N LEU A 97 11.29 -1.59 7.69
CA LEU A 97 10.82 -0.25 7.99
C LEU A 97 10.41 -0.23 9.44
N GLU A 98 10.92 0.75 10.18
CA GLU A 98 10.57 0.98 11.57
C GLU A 98 10.09 2.42 11.75
N ARG A 99 9.07 2.62 12.57
CA ARG A 99 8.57 3.93 12.97
C ARG A 99 8.29 3.95 14.46
N SER A 100 8.65 5.06 15.10
CA SER A 100 8.24 5.37 16.46
C SER A 100 7.58 6.73 16.47
N THR A 101 6.33 6.76 16.92
CA THR A 101 5.48 7.93 16.79
C THR A 101 4.69 8.21 18.06
N ARG A 102 4.27 9.47 18.19
CA ARG A 102 3.29 9.93 19.17
C ARG A 102 1.94 9.95 18.48
N TYR A 103 1.05 9.10 18.95
CA TYR A 103 -0.31 8.99 18.47
C TYR A 103 -1.25 9.76 19.40
N GLN A 104 -2.11 10.58 18.82
CA GLN A 104 -3.12 11.35 19.52
C GLN A 104 -4.47 11.17 18.84
N GLU A 105 -5.51 10.98 19.62
CA GLU A 105 -6.90 11.00 19.19
C GLU A 105 -7.66 12.00 20.06
N ALA A 106 -8.54 12.79 19.45
CA ALA A 106 -9.46 13.66 20.14
C ALA A 106 -10.84 13.61 19.47
N PHE A 107 -11.87 13.47 20.27
CA PHE A 107 -13.26 13.54 19.84
C PHE A 107 -13.98 14.64 20.60
N SER A 108 -14.78 15.41 19.88
CA SER A 108 -15.71 16.39 20.43
C SER A 108 -17.00 16.39 19.65
N ASN A 109 -18.12 16.26 20.34
CA ASN A 109 -19.47 16.43 19.80
C ASN A 109 -20.19 17.50 20.61
N VAL A 110 -20.70 18.52 19.93
CA VAL A 110 -21.54 19.56 20.52
C VAL A 110 -22.90 19.46 19.86
N ARG A 111 -23.95 19.28 20.66
CA ARG A 111 -25.33 19.32 20.22
C ARG A 111 -26.06 20.44 20.95
N ASP A 112 -26.67 21.34 20.21
CA ASP A 112 -27.45 22.46 20.73
C ASP A 112 -28.89 22.32 20.23
N PHE A 113 -29.80 22.13 21.17
CA PHE A 113 -31.22 21.95 20.96
C PHE A 113 -31.98 23.12 21.59
N GLN A 114 -32.76 23.84 20.79
CA GLN A 114 -33.46 25.06 21.20
C GLN A 114 -34.93 25.01 20.80
N LEU A 115 -35.83 25.21 21.77
CA LEU A 115 -37.28 25.18 21.57
C LEU A 115 -37.86 26.60 21.64
N LEU A 116 -38.17 27.16 20.47
CA LEU A 116 -38.39 28.60 20.27
C LEU A 116 -39.74 29.12 20.78
N ASP A 117 -40.68 28.21 21.06
CA ASP A 117 -42.02 28.47 21.59
C ASP A 117 -42.04 28.66 23.12
N THR A 118 -41.06 28.09 23.83
CA THR A 118 -41.04 28.06 25.30
C THR A 118 -40.06 29.07 25.91
N LEU A 119 -40.15 29.31 27.23
CA LEU A 119 -39.29 30.24 27.99
C LEU A 119 -37.81 29.82 28.09
N GLY A 120 -37.26 29.09 27.11
CA GLY A 120 -35.87 28.61 27.04
C GLY A 120 -35.52 27.52 28.05
N ALA A 121 -36.33 27.26 29.08
CA ALA A 121 -36.03 26.28 30.13
C ALA A 121 -35.85 24.83 29.63
N ASN A 122 -36.32 24.51 28.42
CA ASN A 122 -36.16 23.20 27.79
C ASN A 122 -35.00 23.13 26.79
N ASP A 123 -34.26 24.23 26.60
CA ASP A 123 -33.09 24.25 25.73
C ASP A 123 -31.98 23.40 26.35
N LEU A 124 -31.19 22.75 25.50
CA LEU A 124 -30.17 21.78 25.91
C LEU A 124 -28.92 21.94 25.07
N LEU A 125 -27.81 22.26 25.73
CA LEU A 125 -26.48 22.19 25.16
C LEU A 125 -25.75 20.98 25.72
N THR A 126 -25.47 19.99 24.87
CA THR A 126 -24.71 18.80 25.24
C THR A 126 -23.34 18.80 24.58
N THR A 127 -22.28 18.76 25.39
CA THR A 127 -20.90 18.61 24.94
C THR A 127 -20.36 17.26 25.38
N THR A 128 -19.96 16.44 24.40
CA THR A 128 -19.34 15.13 24.62
C THR A 128 -17.89 15.17 24.17
N THR A 129 -16.96 14.79 25.03
CA THR A 129 -15.52 14.78 24.72
C THR A 129 -14.85 13.49 25.19
N ARG A 130 -13.79 13.09 24.48
CA ARG A 130 -12.82 12.05 24.90
C ARG A 130 -11.50 12.26 24.15
N GLY A 131 -10.44 11.64 24.64
CA GLY A 131 -9.15 11.72 23.98
C GLY A 131 -8.16 10.65 24.44
N LEU A 132 -7.14 10.44 23.62
CA LEU A 132 -6.11 9.45 23.84
C LEU A 132 -4.75 10.03 23.42
N ASN A 133 -3.75 9.83 24.26
CA ASN A 133 -2.34 10.00 23.94
C ASN A 133 -1.63 8.66 24.09
N ALA A 134 -0.93 8.22 23.06
CA ALA A 134 -0.21 6.95 23.03
C ALA A 134 1.15 7.07 22.34
N ARG A 135 2.03 6.12 22.62
CA ARG A 135 3.23 5.85 21.82
C ARG A 135 2.94 4.68 20.90
N ARG A 136 3.20 4.84 19.62
CA ARG A 136 3.04 3.79 18.64
C ARG A 136 4.39 3.37 18.07
N THR A 137 4.59 2.07 17.97
CA THR A 137 5.74 1.46 17.29
C THR A 137 5.21 0.61 16.15
N TYR A 138 5.68 0.88 14.94
CA TYR A 138 5.29 0.17 13.75
C TYR A 138 6.52 -0.38 13.04
N GLN A 139 6.51 -1.68 12.76
CA GLN A 139 7.55 -2.36 12.02
C GLN A 139 6.94 -3.11 10.83
N LEU A 140 7.56 -2.98 9.65
CA LEU A 140 7.22 -3.73 8.46
C LEU A 140 8.48 -4.34 7.84
N ASP A 141 8.55 -5.67 7.90
CA ASP A 141 9.59 -6.45 7.25
C ASP A 141 9.06 -7.05 5.95
N GLU A 142 9.73 -6.77 4.84
CA GLU A 142 9.43 -7.34 3.53
C GLU A 142 10.57 -8.25 3.08
N TYR A 143 10.23 -9.47 2.67
CA TYR A 143 11.14 -10.39 2.00
C TYR A 143 10.63 -10.68 0.59
N ARG A 144 11.52 -10.61 -0.39
CA ARG A 144 11.23 -10.95 -1.77
C ARG A 144 12.31 -11.88 -2.29
N PHE A 145 11.89 -12.97 -2.91
CA PHE A 145 12.75 -13.90 -3.61
C PHE A 145 12.21 -14.10 -5.02
N SER A 146 13.10 -14.12 -6.01
CA SER A 146 12.75 -14.57 -7.35
C SER A 146 13.84 -15.46 -7.93
N PHE A 147 13.40 -16.45 -8.70
CA PHE A 147 14.25 -17.44 -9.33
C PHE A 147 13.84 -17.60 -10.80
N PRO A 148 14.38 -16.74 -11.69
CA PRO A 148 14.18 -16.90 -13.13
C PRO A 148 15.03 -18.04 -13.70
N VAL A 149 14.43 -18.84 -14.57
CA VAL A 149 15.12 -19.82 -15.42
C VAL A 149 14.63 -19.71 -16.85
N GLY A 150 15.47 -20.01 -17.83
CA GLY A 150 15.05 -20.00 -19.21
C GLY A 150 16.06 -20.58 -20.18
N ILE A 151 15.60 -20.81 -21.40
CA ILE A 151 16.38 -21.30 -22.52
C ILE A 151 16.08 -20.43 -23.75
N GLU A 152 17.12 -20.08 -24.49
CA GLU A 152 17.03 -19.44 -25.81
C GLU A 152 17.59 -20.39 -26.86
N TYR A 153 16.81 -20.63 -27.91
CA TYR A 153 17.20 -21.43 -29.07
C TYR A 153 17.21 -20.60 -30.34
N ARG A 154 18.36 -20.54 -31.03
CA ARG A 154 18.54 -19.84 -32.30
C ARG A 154 18.40 -20.79 -33.48
N PHE A 155 17.31 -20.68 -34.24
CA PHE A 155 16.91 -21.74 -35.16
C PHE A 155 17.27 -21.50 -36.64
N THR A 156 17.72 -20.30 -37.02
CA THR A 156 18.15 -20.04 -38.40
C THR A 156 19.65 -20.26 -38.60
N ARG A 157 20.06 -20.54 -39.85
CA ARG A 157 21.49 -20.63 -40.22
C ARG A 157 22.27 -19.36 -39.88
N SER A 158 21.64 -18.19 -40.08
CA SER A 158 22.19 -16.89 -39.68
C SER A 158 22.18 -16.64 -38.18
N ARG A 159 21.44 -17.46 -37.40
CA ARG A 159 21.19 -17.29 -35.95
C ARG A 159 20.53 -15.96 -35.57
N ASN A 160 19.92 -15.27 -36.53
CA ASN A 160 19.23 -14.01 -36.31
C ASN A 160 17.87 -14.22 -35.62
N TRP A 161 17.25 -15.40 -35.76
CA TRP A 161 15.99 -15.70 -35.07
C TRP A 161 16.22 -16.58 -33.85
N SER A 162 15.54 -16.23 -32.76
CA SER A 162 15.62 -16.89 -31.48
C SER A 162 14.24 -17.14 -30.90
N LEU A 163 14.05 -18.30 -30.29
CA LEU A 163 12.85 -18.66 -29.53
C LEU A 163 13.26 -18.81 -28.07
N ARG A 164 12.51 -18.19 -27.16
CA ARG A 164 12.80 -18.14 -25.73
C ARG A 164 11.65 -18.72 -24.93
N PHE A 165 12.02 -19.55 -23.97
CA PHE A 165 11.11 -20.13 -22.99
C PHE A 165 11.70 -19.94 -21.61
N GLY A 166 10.88 -19.58 -20.64
CA GLY A 166 11.35 -19.50 -19.27
C GLY A 166 10.21 -19.47 -18.27
N SER A 167 10.60 -19.49 -17.01
CA SER A 167 9.70 -19.23 -15.91
C SER A 167 10.38 -18.38 -14.87
N ILE A 168 9.58 -17.66 -14.08
CA ILE A 168 10.04 -16.93 -12.92
C ILE A 168 9.19 -17.39 -11.76
N PHE A 169 9.80 -18.14 -10.84
CA PHE A 169 9.22 -18.34 -9.52
C PHE A 169 9.48 -17.09 -8.70
N SER A 170 8.47 -16.60 -8.01
CA SER A 170 8.59 -15.48 -7.08
C SER A 170 7.88 -15.80 -5.77
N TYR A 171 8.48 -15.37 -4.67
CA TYR A 171 7.93 -15.45 -3.33
C TYR A 171 8.06 -14.11 -2.64
N TRP A 172 6.98 -13.68 -1.99
CA TRP A 172 6.91 -12.44 -1.24
C TRP A 172 6.35 -12.73 0.14
N ARG A 173 6.95 -12.15 1.16
CA ARG A 173 6.47 -12.24 2.53
C ARG A 173 6.50 -10.86 3.17
N THR A 174 5.46 -10.54 3.91
CA THR A 174 5.40 -9.37 4.79
C THR A 174 5.20 -9.82 6.22
N THR A 175 5.85 -9.12 7.16
CA THR A 175 5.58 -9.24 8.58
C THR A 175 5.39 -7.83 9.13
N GLU A 176 4.20 -7.58 9.63
CA GLU A 176 3.79 -6.30 10.19
C GLU A 176 3.61 -6.47 11.69
N ASN A 177 4.32 -5.66 12.47
CA ASN A 177 4.13 -5.55 13.91
C ASN A 177 3.69 -4.13 14.21
N ASP A 178 2.56 -3.98 14.91
CA ASP A 178 2.04 -2.68 15.32
C ASP A 178 1.66 -2.74 16.78
N ALA A 179 2.20 -1.83 17.58
CA ALA A 179 1.88 -1.73 18.99
C ALA A 179 1.59 -0.27 19.36
N LEU A 180 0.53 -0.09 20.13
CA LEU A 180 0.07 1.20 20.61
C LEU A 180 -0.02 1.14 22.14
N THR A 181 0.88 1.87 22.80
CA THR A 181 0.96 1.93 24.26
C THR A 181 0.32 3.22 24.74
N VAL A 182 -0.82 3.10 25.42
CA VAL A 182 -1.53 4.24 26.01
C VAL A 182 -0.66 4.88 27.08
N THR A 183 -0.41 6.18 26.95
CA THR A 183 0.36 6.96 27.92
C THR A 183 -0.51 7.85 28.80
N ASP A 184 -1.61 8.34 28.23
CA ASP A 184 -2.61 9.16 28.91
C ASP A 184 -3.92 9.07 28.12
N ALA A 185 -5.05 9.19 28.80
CA ALA A 185 -6.33 9.12 28.15
C ALA A 185 -7.41 9.86 28.95
N GLN A 186 -8.20 10.63 28.24
CA GLN A 186 -9.34 11.36 28.75
C GLN A 186 -10.58 10.49 28.55
N PRO A 187 -11.26 10.07 29.64
CA PRO A 187 -12.47 9.28 29.53
C PRO A 187 -13.58 10.08 28.84
N LEU A 188 -14.60 9.36 28.36
CA LEU A 188 -15.80 9.98 27.83
C LEU A 188 -16.45 10.86 28.91
N THR A 189 -16.59 12.13 28.61
CA THR A 189 -17.25 13.12 29.47
C THR A 189 -18.39 13.77 28.69
N VAL A 190 -19.58 13.73 29.26
CA VAL A 190 -20.78 14.38 28.73
C VAL A 190 -21.17 15.49 29.70
N VAL A 191 -21.21 16.72 29.21
CA VAL A 191 -21.70 17.89 29.94
C VAL A 191 -22.99 18.33 29.28
N THR A 192 -24.07 18.41 30.04
CA THR A 192 -25.36 18.90 29.59
C THR A 192 -25.70 20.16 30.39
N GLU A 193 -25.92 21.26 29.69
CA GLU A 193 -26.40 22.54 30.22
C GLU A 193 -27.83 22.75 29.74
N THR A 194 -28.76 22.94 30.68
CA THR A 194 -30.16 23.27 30.39
C THR A 194 -30.33 24.78 30.26
N GLY A 195 -31.38 25.25 29.57
CA GLY A 195 -31.59 26.69 29.34
C GLY A 195 -31.96 27.51 30.59
N ASP A 196 -32.22 26.87 31.73
CA ASP A 196 -32.28 27.53 33.04
C ASP A 196 -30.91 27.68 33.74
N GLY A 197 -29.84 27.18 33.11
CA GLY A 197 -28.45 27.27 33.55
C GLY A 197 -27.99 26.14 34.49
N ASP A 198 -28.79 25.10 34.71
CA ASP A 198 -28.33 23.91 35.43
C ASP A 198 -27.32 23.11 34.57
N VAL A 199 -26.28 22.59 35.22
CA VAL A 199 -25.18 21.90 34.54
C VAL A 199 -24.97 20.52 35.16
N GLN A 200 -25.17 19.49 34.34
CA GLN A 200 -24.93 18.10 34.70
C GLN A 200 -23.70 17.58 33.98
N THR A 201 -22.83 16.89 34.72
CA THR A 201 -21.62 16.26 34.16
C THR A 201 -21.62 14.77 34.45
N ALA A 202 -21.64 13.96 33.40
CA ALA A 202 -21.42 12.53 33.47
C ALA A 202 -20.01 12.18 32.97
N ARG A 203 -19.26 11.44 33.78
CA ARG A 203 -17.94 10.90 33.41
C ARG A 203 -18.00 9.39 33.44
N PHE A 204 -17.60 8.77 32.34
CA PHE A 204 -17.59 7.31 32.18
C PHE A 204 -16.18 6.75 32.43
N ASP A 205 -16.09 5.45 32.68
CA ASP A 205 -14.79 4.79 32.81
C ASP A 205 -14.02 4.83 31.49
N ASN A 206 -12.70 4.84 31.61
CA ASN A 206 -11.82 4.84 30.45
C ASN A 206 -11.78 3.44 29.82
N THR A 207 -12.07 3.37 28.51
CA THR A 207 -12.08 2.11 27.75
C THR A 207 -10.86 1.93 26.87
N TYR A 208 -9.96 2.92 26.79
CA TYR A 208 -8.74 2.82 25.99
C TYR A 208 -7.77 1.81 26.60
N GLN A 209 -7.26 0.91 25.76
CA GLN A 209 -6.32 -0.13 26.15
C GLN A 209 -5.11 -0.12 25.23
N SER A 210 -3.95 -0.49 25.77
CA SER A 210 -2.76 -0.70 24.94
C SER A 210 -2.97 -1.94 24.08
N THR A 211 -2.60 -1.85 22.81
CA THR A 211 -2.75 -2.93 21.84
C THR A 211 -1.41 -3.34 21.25
N SER A 212 -1.31 -4.59 20.84
CA SER A 212 -0.19 -5.12 20.08
C SER A 212 -0.73 -6.15 19.10
N SER A 213 -0.29 -6.06 17.85
CA SER A 213 -0.71 -6.97 16.79
C SER A 213 0.49 -7.38 15.94
N GLN A 214 0.41 -8.60 15.41
CA GLN A 214 1.33 -9.10 14.41
C GLN A 214 0.52 -9.72 13.28
N ARG A 215 0.82 -9.32 12.04
CA ARG A 215 0.27 -9.92 10.84
C ARG A 215 1.40 -10.44 9.95
N LYS A 216 1.23 -11.66 9.44
CA LYS A 216 2.18 -12.31 8.53
C LYS A 216 1.44 -12.79 7.31
N GLU A 217 1.92 -12.37 6.13
CA GLU A 217 1.34 -12.77 4.85
C GLU A 217 2.46 -13.26 3.93
N GLY A 218 2.17 -14.29 3.15
CA GLY A 218 3.10 -14.91 2.22
C GLY A 218 2.38 -15.31 0.94
N LEU A 219 2.99 -14.99 -0.19
CA LEU A 219 2.48 -15.34 -1.51
C LEU A 219 3.61 -15.94 -2.35
N SER A 220 3.29 -16.94 -3.16
CA SER A 220 4.19 -17.46 -4.19
C SER A 220 3.47 -17.56 -5.52
N GLU A 221 4.18 -17.27 -6.60
CA GLU A 221 3.67 -17.37 -7.96
C GLU A 221 4.76 -17.93 -8.87
N THR A 222 4.36 -18.65 -9.92
CA THR A 222 5.25 -18.96 -11.06
C THR A 222 4.64 -18.42 -12.34
N VAL A 223 5.37 -17.55 -13.02
CA VAL A 223 4.97 -17.01 -14.32
C VAL A 223 5.80 -17.68 -15.41
N PHE A 224 5.14 -18.24 -16.42
CA PHE A 224 5.79 -18.77 -17.62
C PHE A 224 5.88 -17.68 -18.70
N LEU A 225 7.00 -17.66 -19.42
CA LEU A 225 7.35 -16.62 -20.39
C LEU A 225 7.77 -17.25 -21.71
N TYR A 226 7.31 -16.62 -22.80
CA TYR A 226 7.59 -17.01 -24.17
C TYR A 226 7.98 -15.78 -24.99
N GLY A 227 9.02 -15.90 -25.81
CA GLY A 227 9.51 -14.80 -26.62
C GLY A 227 10.09 -15.24 -27.97
N LEU A 228 9.87 -14.44 -29.01
CA LEU A 228 10.49 -14.60 -30.32
C LEU A 228 11.37 -13.37 -30.57
N GLY A 229 12.68 -13.58 -30.66
CA GLY A 229 13.65 -12.52 -30.91
C GLY A 229 14.19 -12.56 -32.33
N TYR A 230 14.35 -11.40 -32.96
CA TYR A 230 14.96 -11.21 -34.26
C TYR A 230 16.10 -10.18 -34.16
N THR A 231 17.31 -10.60 -34.51
CA THR A 231 18.54 -9.81 -34.49
C THR A 231 19.03 -9.64 -35.93
N PRO A 232 18.46 -8.69 -36.71
CA PRO A 232 18.81 -8.51 -38.12
C PRO A 232 20.26 -8.05 -38.33
N THR A 233 20.81 -7.31 -37.38
CA THR A 233 22.18 -6.78 -37.40
C THR A 233 22.81 -6.96 -36.02
N GLU A 234 24.13 -6.76 -35.90
CA GLU A 234 24.84 -6.84 -34.62
C GLU A 234 24.34 -5.77 -33.62
N ASN A 235 23.83 -4.64 -34.12
CA ASN A 235 23.41 -3.49 -33.32
C ASN A 235 21.91 -3.45 -33.00
N LEU A 236 21.08 -4.28 -33.63
CA LEU A 236 19.63 -4.23 -33.45
C LEU A 236 19.07 -5.58 -33.05
N GLN A 237 18.32 -5.59 -31.95
CA GLN A 237 17.50 -6.72 -31.52
C GLN A 237 16.04 -6.27 -31.38
N ILE A 238 15.15 -7.05 -31.97
CA ILE A 238 13.70 -6.88 -31.93
C ILE A 238 13.13 -8.09 -31.21
N ASP A 239 12.41 -7.90 -30.12
CA ASP A 239 11.80 -8.98 -29.35
C ASP A 239 10.28 -8.84 -29.35
N LEU A 240 9.61 -9.94 -29.71
CA LEU A 240 8.19 -10.15 -29.54
C LEU A 240 7.96 -10.98 -28.27
N LEU A 241 7.30 -10.38 -27.28
CA LEU A 241 7.00 -11.02 -26.00
C LEU A 241 5.48 -11.22 -25.86
N GLY A 242 5.08 -12.27 -25.15
CA GLY A 242 3.66 -12.48 -24.79
C GLY A 242 2.77 -12.96 -25.95
N PHE A 243 3.36 -13.48 -27.03
CA PHE A 243 2.63 -14.00 -28.20
C PHE A 243 2.05 -15.42 -27.99
N LEU A 244 2.24 -16.02 -26.82
CA LEU A 244 1.53 -17.22 -26.38
C LEU A 244 0.89 -16.81 -25.05
N GLY A 245 -0.40 -16.48 -25.11
CA GLY A 245 -1.15 -15.83 -24.03
C GLY A 245 -1.01 -16.51 -22.67
N ARG A 246 -1.36 -15.78 -21.61
CA ARG A 246 -1.43 -16.37 -20.27
C ARG A 246 -2.40 -17.55 -20.25
N THR A 247 -2.05 -18.53 -19.43
CA THR A 247 -2.75 -19.80 -19.22
C THR A 247 -4.07 -19.61 -18.49
N ASP A 248 -5.01 -18.97 -19.16
CA ASP A 248 -6.40 -18.81 -18.73
C ASP A 248 -7.34 -19.25 -19.87
N GLY A 249 -6.99 -20.36 -20.54
CA GLY A 249 -7.90 -21.15 -21.37
C GLY A 249 -8.47 -20.46 -22.61
N GLN A 250 -8.02 -19.26 -22.95
CA GLN A 250 -8.56 -18.47 -24.05
C GLN A 250 -7.69 -18.57 -25.31
N GLY A 251 -8.36 -18.60 -26.46
CA GLY A 251 -7.77 -18.93 -27.75
C GLY A 251 -6.63 -17.98 -28.18
N ILE A 252 -5.80 -18.48 -29.10
CA ILE A 252 -4.61 -17.81 -29.65
C ILE A 252 -4.95 -16.49 -30.40
N ILE A 253 -6.24 -16.17 -30.58
CA ILE A 253 -6.72 -15.01 -31.34
C ILE A 253 -7.91 -14.36 -30.59
N ASP A 254 -7.68 -13.94 -29.34
CA ASP A 254 -8.61 -13.04 -28.64
C ASP A 254 -8.04 -11.61 -28.60
N THR A 255 -8.89 -10.60 -28.44
CA THR A 255 -8.51 -9.22 -28.15
C THR A 255 -7.50 -9.08 -26.99
N ASP A 256 -7.52 -9.99 -26.02
CA ASP A 256 -6.55 -10.04 -24.93
C ASP A 256 -5.15 -10.50 -25.38
N PHE A 257 -5.05 -11.32 -26.43
CA PHE A 257 -3.76 -11.66 -27.07
C PHE A 257 -3.07 -10.41 -27.59
N PHE A 258 -3.79 -9.54 -28.30
CA PHE A 258 -3.21 -8.31 -28.86
C PHE A 258 -2.84 -7.30 -27.76
N ARG A 259 -3.57 -7.27 -26.64
CA ARG A 259 -3.24 -6.43 -25.47
C ARG A 259 -1.98 -6.88 -24.75
N GLN A 260 -1.65 -8.17 -24.81
CA GLN A 260 -0.49 -8.76 -24.14
C GLN A 260 0.78 -8.74 -25.01
N LEU A 261 0.63 -8.50 -26.30
CA LEU A 261 1.71 -8.47 -27.27
C LEU A 261 2.60 -7.24 -27.05
N ARG A 262 3.89 -7.48 -26.77
CA ARG A 262 4.87 -6.41 -26.54
C ARG A 262 6.01 -6.52 -27.55
N PHE A 263 6.33 -5.39 -28.16
CA PHE A 263 7.54 -5.22 -28.95
C PHE A 263 8.61 -4.51 -28.12
N SER A 264 9.81 -5.07 -28.11
CA SER A 264 10.99 -4.41 -27.56
C SER A 264 12.03 -4.21 -28.65
N PHE A 265 12.62 -3.03 -28.70
CA PHE A 265 13.72 -2.70 -29.60
C PHE A 265 14.93 -2.35 -28.74
N THR A 266 16.01 -3.11 -28.92
CA THR A 266 17.29 -2.86 -28.24
C THR A 266 18.34 -2.48 -29.27
N LEU A 267 18.87 -1.27 -29.13
CA LEU A 267 20.03 -0.79 -29.88
C LEU A 267 21.29 -1.03 -29.04
N LYS A 268 22.24 -1.78 -29.58
CA LYS A 268 23.56 -2.02 -28.98
C LYS A 268 24.50 -0.99 -29.58
N LEU A 269 24.92 -0.02 -28.76
CA LEU A 269 25.91 1.00 -29.09
C LEU A 269 27.33 0.44 -28.93
#